data_AF-A0A7Y2VHL6-F1
#
_entry.id   AF-A0A7Y2VHL6-F1
#
_cell.length_a   1.000
_cell.length_b   1.000
_cell.length_c   1.000
_cell.angle_alpha   90.00
_cell.angle_beta   90.00
_cell.angle_gamma   90.00
#
_symmetry.space_group_name_H-M   'P 1'
#
loop_
_entity.id
_entity.type
_entity.pdbx_description
1 polymer ?
#
loop_
_entity_poly.entity_id
_entity_poly.type
_entity_poly.pdbx_seq_one_letter_code
_entity_poly.pdbx_strand_id
1 'polypeptide(L)' 'MKKIGLFFGTFNPIHIGHLVIANYLVEFSDLDEVWFVITPKSPFKTK' A
#
# COMPACT_ATOMS: atom_id res chain seq x y z
N MET A 1 10.99 13.44 -12.56
CA MET A 1 9.76 12.64 -12.75
C MET A 1 9.52 11.92 -11.43
N LYS A 2 8.30 11.94 -10.87
CA LYS A 2 8.04 11.35 -9.54
C LYS A 2 8.03 9.82 -9.60
N LYS A 3 8.69 9.17 -8.63
CA LYS A 3 8.67 7.71 -8.42
C LYS A 3 7.56 7.37 -7.43
N ILE A 4 6.54 6.65 -7.91
CA ILE A 4 5.34 6.34 -7.12
C ILE A 4 5.27 4.84 -6.87
N GLY A 5 5.21 4.45 -5.60
CA GLY A 5 4.94 3.07 -5.19
C GLY A 5 3.45 2.80 -5.11
N LEU A 6 3.02 1.63 -5.56
CA LEU A 6 1.61 1.20 -5.48
C LEU A 6 1.48 0.09 -4.44
N PHE A 7 0.78 0.37 -3.35
CA PHE A 7 0.56 -0.59 -2.28
C PHE A 7 -0.88 -1.15 -2.35
N PHE A 8 -1.02 -2.35 -2.90
CA PHE A 8 -2.30 -2.99 -3.13
C PHE A 8 -2.78 -3.75 -1.89
N GLY A 9 -4.07 -3.61 -1.56
CA GLY A 9 -4.66 -4.36 -0.48
C GLY A 9 -6.16 -4.14 -0.35
N THR A 10 -6.85 -5.05 0.35
CA THR A 10 -8.27 -4.86 0.68
C THR A 10 -8.46 -3.79 1.76
N PHE A 11 -7.47 -3.61 2.65
CA PHE A 11 -7.46 -2.60 3.72
C PHE A 11 -8.78 -2.48 4.48
N ASN A 12 -9.38 -3.61 4.87
CA ASN A 12 -10.68 -3.68 5.53
C ASN A 12 -10.57 -4.30 6.94
N PRO A 13 -10.23 -3.51 7.99
CA PRO A 13 -9.90 -2.08 7.97
C PRO A 13 -8.41 -1.81 7.71
N ILE A 14 -8.08 -0.56 7.38
CA ILE A 14 -6.71 -0.07 7.45
C ILE A 14 -6.26 0.01 8.92
N HIS A 15 -4.97 -0.18 9.21
CA HIS A 15 -4.43 -0.22 10.57
C HIS A 15 -2.96 0.18 10.57
N ILE A 16 -2.36 0.35 11.76
CA ILE A 16 -0.98 0.86 11.94
C ILE A 16 0.05 0.06 11.14
N GLY A 17 -0.04 -1.28 11.12
CA GLY A 17 0.88 -2.10 10.31
C GLY A 17 0.95 -1.71 8.83
N HIS A 18 -0.19 -1.36 8.20
CA HIS A 18 -0.19 -0.89 6.81
C HIS A 18 0.55 0.45 6.65
N LEU A 19 0.38 1.36 7.62
CA LEU A 19 1.02 2.67 7.62
C LEU A 19 2.54 2.56 7.87
N VAL A 20 2.96 1.66 8.75
CA VAL A 20 4.39 1.41 9.01
C VAL A 20 5.09 0.95 7.75
N ILE A 21 4.48 0.02 6.99
CA ILE A 21 5.04 -0.46 5.73
C ILE A 21 5.11 0.68 4.70
N ALA A 22 4.03 1.44 4.51
CA ALA A 22 4.02 2.53 3.55
C ALA A 22 5.05 3.62 3.90
N ASN A 23 5.17 3.99 5.17
CA ASN A 23 6.19 4.94 5.63
C ASN A 23 7.60 4.41 5.42
N TYR A 24 7.86 3.14 5.76
CA TYR A 24 9.16 2.53 5.54
C TYR A 24 9.55 2.55 4.05
N LEU A 25 8.60 2.29 3.15
CA LEU A 25 8.84 2.36 1.71
C LEU A 25 9.21 3.76 1.25
N VAL A 26 8.52 4.81 1.72
CA VAL A 26 8.88 6.20 1.36
C VAL A 26 10.25 6.60 1.96
N GLU A 27 10.52 6.24 3.21
CA GLU A 27 11.71 6.70 3.94
C GLU A 27 13.01 6.01 3.49
N PHE A 28 12.93 4.73 3.11
CA PHE A 28 14.11 3.89 2.87
C PHE A 28 14.23 3.39 1.43
N SER A 29 13.50 3.98 0.48
CA SER A 29 13.67 3.73 -0.95
C SER A 29 13.83 5.04 -1.72
N ASP A 30 13.85 4.95 -3.04
CA ASP A 30 13.88 6.10 -3.94
C ASP A 30 12.48 6.60 -4.34
N LEU A 31 11.43 6.12 -3.67
CA LEU A 31 10.05 6.54 -3.91
C LEU A 31 9.78 7.93 -3.33
N ASP A 32 9.14 8.79 -4.12
CA ASP A 32 8.65 10.09 -3.67
C ASP A 32 7.31 9.94 -2.91
N GLU A 33 6.50 8.94 -3.27
CA GLU A 33 5.15 8.72 -2.73
C GLU A 33 4.78 7.24 -2.74
N VAL A 34 3.91 6.83 -1.82
CA VAL A 34 3.23 5.52 -1.84
C VAL A 34 1.73 5.74 -1.89
N TRP A 35 1.09 5.15 -2.89
CA TRP A 35 -0.35 5.22 -3.08
C TRP A 35 -0.99 3.90 -2.63
N PHE A 36 -1.98 4.00 -1.75
CA PHE A 36 -2.79 2.86 -1.34
C PHE A 36 -3.82 2.57 -2.43
N VAL A 37 -3.76 1.37 -3.01
CA VAL A 37 -4.69 0.94 -4.06
C VAL A 37 -5.64 -0.09 -3.48
N ILE A 38 -6.88 0.33 -3.27
CA ILE A 38 -7.92 -0.51 -2.67
C ILE A 38 -8.32 -1.60 -3.67
N THR A 39 -8.25 -2.85 -3.22
CA THR A 39 -8.67 -4.02 -4.00
C THR A 39 -10.03 -4.52 -3.47
N PRO A 40 -11.15 -4.17 -4.13
CA PRO A 40 -12.50 -4.49 -3.64
C PRO A 40 -12.80 -6.00 -3.65
N LYS A 41 -12.13 -6.78 -4.51
CA LYS A 41 -12.21 -8.25 -4.54
C LYS A 41 -10.86 -8.83 -4.94
N SER A 42 -10.14 -9.42 -4.00
CA SER A 42 -8.90 -10.15 -4.30
C SER A 42 -9.25 -11.47 -5.00
N PRO A 43 -8.57 -11.84 -6.11
CA PRO A 43 -8.80 -13.11 -6.79
C PRO A 43 -8.44 -14.32 -5.92
N PHE A 44 -7.65 -14.13 -4.87
CA PHE A 44 -7.19 -15.18 -3.95
C PHE A 44 -7.96 -15.22 -2.63
N LYS A 45 -8.95 -14.33 -2.44
CA LYS A 45 -9.87 -14.40 -1.31
C LYS A 45 -11.25 -14.78 -1.81
N THR A 46 -11.58 -16.06 -1.69
CA THR A 46 -12.97 -16.49 -1.59
C THR A 46 -13.53 -15.93 -0.28
N LYS A 47 -14.67 -15.26 -0.39
CA LYS A 47 -15.35 -14.62 0.75
C LYS A 47 -15.69 -15.65 1.82
#